data_AF-A0AAW4IND0-F1
#
_entry.id   AF-A0AAW4IND0-F1
#
_cell.length_a   1.000
_cell.length_b   1.000
_cell.length_c   1.000
_cell.angle_alpha   90.00
_cell.angle_beta   90.00
_cell.angle_gamma   90.00
#
_symmetry.space_group_name_H-M   'P 1'
#
loop_
_entity.id
_entity.type
_entity.pdbx_description
1 polymer ?
#
loop_
_entity_poly.entity_id
_entity_poly.type
_entity_poly.pdbx_seq_one_letter_code
_entity_poly.pdbx_strand_id
1 'polypeptide(L)'
;MTDDHTNAANKSPKQAGSNASKAPASPNSASAASKPVTPESQVKKVDIVIAGVTYPIYCPIHEQEELLSAVSYINNYALDLRREAPSLSQENLLVLCCLNLYEKIHANQRSEEDRLQQDKQSEALLKKIMKDAQSIL
;
A
#
# COMPACT_ATOMS: atom_id res chain seq x y z
N MET A 1 14.03 -53.48 44.94
CA MET A 1 15.06 -53.94 43.98
C MET A 1 15.01 -52.98 42.79
N THR A 2 15.88 -51.96 42.76
CA THR A 2 17.12 -51.85 41.93
C THR A 2 16.80 -51.25 40.55
N ASP A 3 17.44 -50.21 40.00
CA ASP A 3 18.50 -49.30 40.44
C ASP A 3 18.47 -48.03 39.54
N ASP A 4 18.97 -46.94 40.11
CA ASP A 4 19.41 -45.68 39.51
C ASP A 4 20.63 -45.89 38.59
N HIS A 5 20.78 -45.15 37.49
CA HIS A 5 22.11 -44.67 37.05
C HIS A 5 22.01 -43.56 35.99
N THR A 6 22.41 -42.38 36.45
CA THR A 6 22.85 -41.20 35.68
C THR A 6 24.21 -41.45 35.02
N ASN A 7 24.47 -40.90 33.82
CA ASN A 7 25.86 -40.66 33.35
C ASN A 7 25.99 -39.43 32.44
N ALA A 8 27.16 -38.81 32.56
CA ALA A 8 27.51 -37.43 32.26
C ALA A 8 28.26 -37.22 30.93
N ALA A 9 28.27 -35.95 30.53
CA ALA A 9 29.37 -35.18 29.92
C ALA A 9 30.23 -35.79 28.80
N ASN A 10 30.29 -35.09 27.65
CA ASN A 10 31.54 -34.99 26.91
C ASN A 10 31.77 -33.59 26.31
N LYS A 11 33.00 -33.10 26.44
CA LYS A 11 33.54 -31.78 26.05
C LYS A 11 34.40 -31.94 24.78
N SER A 12 34.28 -30.98 23.84
CA SER A 12 35.33 -30.22 23.08
C SER A 12 36.48 -30.97 22.36
N PRO A 13 37.07 -30.47 21.22
CA PRO A 13 37.76 -29.16 21.17
C PRO A 13 37.89 -28.35 19.83
N LYS A 14 38.09 -27.03 20.02
CA LYS A 14 38.85 -25.95 19.30
C LYS A 14 39.68 -26.24 18.03
N GLN A 15 39.65 -25.30 17.07
CA GLN A 15 40.74 -24.36 16.61
C GLN A 15 40.28 -23.61 15.32
N ALA A 16 40.25 -22.28 15.22
CA ALA A 16 41.30 -21.24 15.10
C ALA A 16 41.90 -21.09 13.69
N GLY A 17 41.84 -19.87 13.10
CA GLY A 17 42.64 -19.52 11.91
C GLY A 17 42.16 -18.30 11.12
N SER A 18 42.70 -17.12 11.47
CA SER A 18 42.62 -15.86 10.72
C SER A 18 43.60 -15.86 9.53
N ASN A 19 43.29 -15.20 8.41
CA ASN A 19 44.33 -14.55 7.60
C ASN A 19 43.81 -13.47 6.64
N ALA A 20 44.56 -12.38 6.58
CA ALA A 20 44.37 -11.19 5.77
C ALA A 20 44.89 -11.39 4.33
N SER A 21 44.37 -10.59 3.38
CA SER A 21 45.07 -10.27 2.13
C SER A 21 44.63 -8.89 1.63
N LYS A 22 45.61 -8.12 1.16
CA LYS A 22 45.61 -6.68 0.87
C LYS A 22 45.90 -6.47 -0.61
N ALA A 23 45.35 -5.36 -1.14
CA ALA A 23 45.70 -4.61 -2.37
C ALA A 23 45.05 -5.08 -3.70
N PRO A 24 44.98 -4.23 -4.77
CA PRO A 24 45.54 -2.87 -4.94
C PRO A 24 44.66 -1.78 -5.65
N ALA A 25 45.16 -0.54 -5.60
CA ALA A 25 45.17 0.54 -6.62
C ALA A 25 43.88 1.24 -7.15
N SER A 26 43.89 2.58 -7.06
CA SER A 26 43.11 3.54 -7.88
C SER A 26 43.69 3.69 -9.30
N PRO A 27 42.93 4.23 -10.28
CA PRO A 27 43.09 5.65 -10.61
C PRO A 27 41.82 6.40 -11.08
N ASN A 28 41.89 7.73 -11.00
CA ASN A 28 40.95 8.72 -11.52
C ASN A 28 40.59 8.52 -13.01
N SER A 29 39.36 8.89 -13.38
CA SER A 29 39.07 9.51 -14.68
C SER A 29 37.88 10.46 -14.54
N ALA A 30 38.11 11.71 -14.92
CA ALA A 30 37.12 12.77 -14.95
C ALA A 30 36.41 12.83 -16.31
N SER A 31 35.15 13.28 -16.25
CA SER A 31 34.39 13.99 -17.29
C SER A 31 33.79 13.18 -18.44
N ALA A 32 32.45 13.14 -18.50
CA ALA A 32 31.68 13.44 -19.72
C ALA A 32 30.18 13.52 -19.43
N ALA A 33 29.65 14.75 -19.50
CA ALA A 33 28.29 15.15 -19.85
C ALA A 33 27.11 14.17 -19.70
N SER A 34 26.16 14.52 -18.84
CA SER A 34 24.75 14.14 -19.01
C SER A 34 23.86 15.39 -19.00
N LYS A 35 23.18 15.56 -20.15
CA LYS A 35 22.02 16.37 -20.53
C LYS A 35 21.13 16.99 -19.42
N PRO A 36 20.39 18.07 -19.75
CA PRO A 36 19.64 18.86 -18.76
C PRO A 36 18.63 18.00 -18.01
N VAL A 37 18.71 18.04 -16.68
CA VAL A 37 17.80 17.35 -15.77
C VAL A 37 16.50 18.14 -15.74
N THR A 38 15.56 17.77 -16.61
CA THR A 38 14.14 17.88 -16.28
C THR A 38 13.93 17.17 -14.94
N PRO A 39 13.13 17.70 -13.99
CA PRO A 39 12.88 17.03 -12.72
C PRO A 39 11.99 15.80 -12.95
N GLU A 40 12.57 14.77 -13.58
CA GLU A 40 11.95 13.48 -13.78
C GLU A 40 11.82 12.82 -12.42
N SER A 41 10.57 12.75 -11.97
CA SER A 41 10.00 11.82 -10.99
C SER A 41 10.99 10.76 -10.51
N GLN A 42 11.69 11.07 -9.41
CA GLN A 42 12.49 10.08 -8.72
C GLN A 42 11.51 9.02 -8.16
N VAL A 43 11.63 7.78 -8.64
CA VAL A 43 10.82 6.64 -8.19
C VAL A 43 11.61 5.86 -7.15
N LYS A 44 10.98 5.56 -6.02
CA LYS A 44 11.57 4.80 -4.90
C LYS A 44 10.86 3.46 -4.74
N LYS A 45 11.61 2.41 -4.44
CA LYS A 45 11.04 1.12 -4.01
C LYS A 45 10.61 1.23 -2.54
N VAL A 46 9.34 0.98 -2.26
CA VAL A 46 8.71 1.01 -0.95
C VAL A 46 8.09 -0.35 -0.69
N ASP A 47 8.45 -0.97 0.42
CA ASP A 47 7.84 -2.23 0.85
C ASP A 47 6.59 -1.90 1.69
N ILE A 48 5.42 -2.32 1.20
CA ILE A 48 4.15 -2.13 1.88
C ILE A 48 3.72 -3.44 2.55
N VAL A 49 2.94 -3.36 3.62
CA VAL A 49 2.41 -4.55 4.30
C VAL A 49 0.89 -4.53 4.24
N ILE A 50 0.31 -5.56 3.62
CA ILE A 50 -1.14 -5.76 3.60
C ILE A 50 -1.40 -7.12 4.22
N ALA A 51 -2.22 -7.13 5.26
CA ALA A 51 -2.68 -8.36 5.89
C ALA A 51 -1.53 -9.24 6.44
N GLY A 52 -0.38 -8.64 6.78
CA GLY A 52 0.81 -9.35 7.27
C GLY A 52 1.73 -9.88 6.16
N VAL A 53 1.41 -9.63 4.89
CA VAL A 53 2.27 -9.96 3.74
C VAL A 53 2.90 -8.69 3.18
N THR A 54 4.19 -8.77 2.84
CA THR A 54 4.96 -7.63 2.33
C THR A 54 4.99 -7.64 0.80
N TYR A 55 4.70 -6.49 0.19
CA TYR A 55 4.73 -6.30 -1.26
C TYR A 55 5.65 -5.13 -1.63
N PRO A 56 6.64 -5.36 -2.52
CA PRO A 56 7.47 -4.27 -3.03
C PRO A 56 6.74 -3.47 -4.11
N ILE A 57 6.63 -2.15 -3.93
CA ILE A 57 6.02 -1.23 -4.90
C ILE A 57 7.01 -0.13 -5.28
N TYR A 58 7.09 0.20 -6.56
CA TYR A 58 7.82 1.38 -7.03
C TYR A 58 6.87 2.58 -7.03
N CYS A 59 7.15 3.57 -6.20
CA CYS A 59 6.31 4.73 -5.97
C CYS A 59 7.10 6.02 -6.24
N PRO A 60 6.56 6.99 -7.01
CA PRO A 60 7.12 8.33 -7.10
C PRO A 60 7.23 8.99 -5.72
N ILE A 61 8.33 9.68 -5.43
CA ILE A 61 8.58 10.24 -4.08
C ILE A 61 7.46 11.19 -3.61
N HIS A 62 6.84 11.92 -4.54
CA HIS A 62 5.76 12.87 -4.23
C HIS A 62 4.39 12.21 -3.97
N GLU A 63 4.22 10.93 -4.30
CA GLU A 63 2.98 10.18 -4.08
C GLU A 63 3.09 9.23 -2.87
N GLN A 64 4.25 9.18 -2.21
CA GLN A 64 4.51 8.20 -1.16
C GLN A 64 3.53 8.33 0.02
N GLU A 65 3.12 9.55 0.37
CA GLU A 65 2.14 9.78 1.44
C GLU A 65 0.76 9.20 1.09
N GLU A 66 0.29 9.46 -0.13
CA GLU A 66 -0.99 8.93 -0.62
C GLU A 66 -0.99 7.40 -0.65
N LEU A 67 0.14 6.79 -1.09
CA LEU A 67 0.33 5.35 -1.05
C LEU A 67 0.20 4.82 0.39
N LEU A 68 0.83 5.45 1.38
CA LEU A 68 0.77 5.00 2.77
C LEU A 68 -0.65 5.11 3.35
N SER A 69 -1.38 6.17 3.01
CA SER A 69 -2.80 6.31 3.35
C SER A 69 -3.65 5.19 2.76
N ALA A 70 -3.47 4.89 1.46
CA ALA A 70 -4.17 3.78 0.80
C ALA A 70 -3.82 2.42 1.43
N VAL A 71 -2.54 2.18 1.73
CA VAL A 71 -2.08 0.95 2.39
C VAL A 71 -2.72 0.80 3.76
N SER A 72 -2.79 1.87 4.55
CA SER A 72 -3.45 1.84 5.87
C SER A 72 -4.92 1.44 5.75
N TYR A 73 -5.65 2.07 4.83
CA TYR A 73 -7.06 1.78 4.59
C TYR A 73 -7.27 0.32 4.13
N ILE A 74 -6.55 -0.12 3.11
CA ILE A 74 -6.67 -1.47 2.54
C ILE A 74 -6.28 -2.53 3.58
N ASN A 75 -5.21 -2.29 4.36
CA ASN A 75 -4.76 -3.23 5.37
C ASN A 75 -5.82 -3.43 6.47
N ASN A 76 -6.41 -2.35 6.97
CA ASN A 76 -7.47 -2.44 7.98
C ASN A 76 -8.69 -3.18 7.41
N TYR A 77 -9.11 -2.84 6.20
CA TYR A 77 -10.23 -3.50 5.54
C TYR A 77 -9.98 -5.00 5.31
N ALA A 78 -8.77 -5.37 4.87
CA ALA A 78 -8.37 -6.77 4.68
C ALA A 78 -8.22 -7.53 6.02
N LEU A 79 -7.89 -6.85 7.12
CA LEU A 79 -7.87 -7.44 8.46
C LEU A 79 -9.29 -7.72 8.96
N ASP A 80 -10.22 -6.81 8.75
CA ASP A 80 -11.63 -7.00 9.09
C ASP A 80 -12.23 -8.16 8.30
N LEU A 81 -12.00 -8.22 6.98
CA LEU A 81 -12.41 -9.36 6.15
C LEU A 81 -11.83 -10.69 6.62
N ARG A 82 -10.59 -10.71 7.12
CA ARG A 82 -9.99 -11.95 7.64
C ARG A 82 -10.65 -12.42 8.92
N ARG A 83 -11.15 -11.50 9.75
CA ARG A 83 -11.91 -11.87 10.95
C ARG A 83 -13.23 -12.54 10.59
N GLU A 84 -13.87 -12.09 9.51
CA GLU A 84 -15.11 -12.66 8.99
C GLU A 84 -14.89 -13.98 8.24
N ALA A 85 -13.75 -14.12 7.54
CA ALA A 85 -13.44 -15.29 6.72
C ALA A 85 -12.00 -15.81 6.98
N PRO A 86 -11.72 -16.40 8.17
CA PRO A 86 -10.38 -16.78 8.59
C PRO A 86 -9.78 -17.95 7.81
N SER A 87 -10.60 -18.73 7.11
CA SER A 87 -10.18 -19.88 6.30
C SER A 87 -9.73 -19.51 4.89
N LEU A 88 -9.93 -18.25 4.46
CA LEU A 88 -9.51 -17.81 3.13
C LEU A 88 -7.99 -17.68 3.05
N SER A 89 -7.43 -18.12 1.91
CA SER A 89 -6.04 -17.84 1.57
C SER A 89 -5.82 -16.34 1.37
N GLN A 90 -4.58 -15.88 1.51
CA GLN A 90 -4.22 -14.47 1.31
C GLN A 90 -4.67 -13.95 -0.06
N GLU A 91 -4.47 -14.73 -1.12
CA GLU A 91 -4.85 -14.35 -2.48
C GLU A 91 -6.36 -14.17 -2.61
N ASN A 92 -7.14 -15.17 -2.15
CA ASN A 92 -8.60 -15.11 -2.22
C ASN A 92 -9.18 -14.00 -1.33
N LEU A 93 -8.55 -13.73 -0.17
CA LEU A 93 -8.89 -12.61 0.69
C LEU A 93 -8.67 -11.27 -0.04
N LEU A 94 -7.57 -11.15 -0.78
CA LEU A 94 -7.24 -9.94 -1.53
C LEU A 94 -8.19 -9.76 -2.73
N VAL A 95 -8.53 -10.84 -3.44
CA VAL A 95 -9.56 -10.83 -4.49
C VAL A 95 -10.89 -10.35 -3.93
N LEU A 96 -11.35 -10.92 -2.80
CA LEU A 96 -12.58 -10.47 -2.14
C LEU A 96 -12.51 -9.00 -1.71
N CYS A 97 -11.38 -8.57 -1.17
CA CYS A 97 -11.12 -7.18 -0.81
C CYS A 97 -11.32 -6.25 -2.02
N CYS A 98 -10.71 -6.58 -3.18
CA CYS A 98 -10.88 -5.81 -4.41
C CYS A 98 -12.34 -5.75 -4.88
N LEU A 99 -13.06 -6.87 -4.86
CA LEU A 99 -14.47 -6.94 -5.26
C LEU A 99 -15.35 -6.04 -4.37
N ASN A 100 -15.17 -6.11 -3.05
CA ASN A 100 -15.94 -5.28 -2.13
C ASN A 100 -15.60 -3.79 -2.23
N LEU A 101 -14.34 -3.45 -2.49
CA LEU A 101 -13.92 -2.06 -2.71
C LEU A 101 -14.53 -1.49 -3.99
N TYR A 102 -14.63 -2.28 -5.06
CA TYR A 102 -15.33 -1.88 -6.28
C TYR A 102 -16.79 -1.52 -5.99
N GLU A 103 -17.50 -2.36 -5.22
CA GLU A 103 -18.89 -2.09 -4.85
C GLU A 103 -19.03 -0.78 -4.05
N LYS A 104 -18.13 -0.52 -3.09
CA LYS A 104 -18.12 0.72 -2.30
C LYS A 104 -17.90 1.95 -3.17
N ILE A 105 -16.92 1.91 -4.08
CA ILE A 105 -16.62 3.02 -4.99
C ILE A 105 -17.81 3.28 -5.91
N HIS A 106 -18.39 2.24 -6.49
CA HIS A 106 -19.51 2.35 -7.42
C HIS A 106 -20.81 2.81 -6.73
N ALA A 107 -21.06 2.37 -5.50
CA ALA A 107 -22.18 2.88 -4.69
C ALA A 107 -22.04 4.38 -4.40
N ASN A 108 -20.83 4.84 -4.07
CA ASN A 108 -20.56 6.25 -3.83
C ASN A 108 -20.74 7.11 -5.09
N GLN A 109 -20.28 6.62 -6.25
CA GLN A 109 -20.46 7.32 -7.54
C GLN A 109 -21.93 7.50 -7.90
N ARG A 110 -22.75 6.47 -7.74
CA ARG A 110 -24.22 6.58 -7.97
C ARG A 110 -24.87 7.59 -7.03
N SER A 111 -24.46 7.62 -5.76
CA SER A 111 -24.99 8.60 -4.81
C SER A 111 -24.64 10.04 -5.17
N GLU A 112 -23.45 10.30 -5.73
CA GLU A 112 -23.07 11.64 -6.21
C GLU A 112 -23.87 12.04 -7.45
N GLU A 113 -24.12 11.11 -8.38
CA GLU A 113 -24.94 11.34 -9.56
C GLU A 113 -26.40 11.67 -9.20
N ASP A 114 -26.98 10.91 -8.26
CA ASP A 114 -28.33 11.16 -7.73
C ASP A 114 -28.43 12.55 -7.09
N ARG A 115 -27.42 12.96 -6.31
CA ARG A 115 -27.38 14.28 -5.68
C ARG A 115 -27.31 15.40 -6.73
N LEU A 116 -26.47 15.23 -7.75
CA LEU A 116 -26.35 16.19 -8.85
C LEU A 116 -27.67 16.33 -9.64
N GLN A 117 -28.43 15.25 -9.77
CA GLN A 117 -29.72 15.26 -10.44
C GLN A 117 -30.80 15.97 -9.61
N GLN A 118 -30.80 15.76 -8.29
CA GLN A 118 -31.68 16.50 -7.37
C GLN A 118 -31.39 18.00 -7.39
N ASP A 119 -30.11 18.38 -7.38
CA ASP A 119 -29.70 19.79 -7.46
C ASP A 119 -30.24 20.44 -8.74
N LYS A 120 -30.06 19.80 -9.91
CA LYS A 120 -30.62 20.28 -11.19
C LYS A 120 -32.15 20.43 -11.16
N GLN A 121 -32.85 19.48 -10.55
CA GLN A 121 -34.31 19.55 -10.42
C GLN A 121 -34.73 20.72 -9.52
N SER A 122 -34.01 20.92 -8.41
CA SER A 122 -34.26 22.04 -7.50
C SER A 122 -34.02 23.40 -8.15
N GLU A 123 -32.95 23.55 -8.94
CA GLU A 123 -32.64 24.78 -9.68
C GLU A 123 -33.70 25.07 -10.76
N ALA A 124 -34.15 24.02 -11.48
CA ALA A 124 -35.19 24.16 -12.49
C ALA A 124 -36.52 24.62 -11.85
N LEU A 125 -36.88 24.07 -10.69
CA LEU A 125 -38.06 24.47 -9.94
C LEU A 125 -37.94 25.93 -9.45
N LEU A 126 -36.79 26.31 -8.90
CA LEU A 126 -36.51 27.68 -8.45
C LEU A 126 -36.65 28.66 -9.62
N LYS A 127 -36.05 28.36 -10.77
CA LYS A 127 -36.14 29.20 -11.97
C LYS A 127 -37.57 29.36 -12.45
N LYS A 128 -38.38 28.30 -12.37
CA LYS A 128 -39.81 28.36 -12.71
C LYS A 128 -40.56 29.30 -11.78
N ILE A 129 -40.37 29.16 -10.46
CA ILE A 129 -41.02 30.03 -9.46
C ILE A 129 -40.64 31.51 -9.68
N MET A 130 -39.35 31.79 -9.93
CA MET A 130 -38.88 33.15 -10.22
C MET A 130 -39.53 33.74 -11.46
N LYS A 131 -39.66 32.94 -12.53
CA LYS A 131 -40.30 33.37 -13.78
C LYS A 131 -41.79 33.65 -13.58
N ASP A 132 -42.48 32.78 -12.85
CA ASP A 132 -43.91 32.93 -12.57
C ASP A 132 -44.17 34.19 -11.73
N ALA A 133 -43.32 34.49 -10.73
CA ALA A 133 -43.41 35.71 -9.93
C ALA A 133 -43.18 36.99 -10.73
N GLN A 134 -42.25 36.97 -11.71
CA GLN A 134 -41.99 38.10 -12.61
C GLN A 134 -43.10 38.31 -13.65
N SER A 135 -43.88 37.28 -13.97
CA SER A 135 -44.95 37.35 -14.97
C SER A 135 -46.28 37.88 -14.41
N ILE A 136 -46.39 38.04 -13.08
CA ILE A 136 -47.60 38.52 -12.39
C ILE A 136 -47.54 40.03 -12.10
N LEU A 137 -46.35 40.66 -12.20
CA LEU A 137 -46.16 42.12 -12.18
C LEU A 137 -46.30 42.71 -13.59
#